data_AF-A0AB36JM98-F1
#
_entry.id   AF-A0AB36JM98-F1
#
_cell.length_a   1.000
_cell.length_b   1.000
_cell.length_c   1.000
_cell.angle_alpha   90.00
_cell.angle_beta   90.00
_cell.angle_gamma   90.00
#
_symmetry.space_group_name_H-M   'P 1'
#
loop_
_entity.id
_entity.type
_entity.pdbx_description
1 polymer ?
#
loop_
_entity_poly.entity_id
_entity_poly.type
_entity_poly.pdbx_seq_one_letter_code
_entity_poly.pdbx_strand_id
1 'polypeptide(L)'
;MTEAQRKLLIELKVIQEQAVAMNSEQPNLSEKEKLFNVSYDTLYLVMELLDGYRHLNIDLLDKDSHEFLNNKIQLHDEISNFLKSY
;
A
#
# COMPACT_ATOMS: atom_id res chain seq x y z
N MET A 1 0.58 22.21 -7.49
CA MET A 1 0.34 21.05 -6.62
C MET A 1 -0.39 21.54 -5.38
N THR A 2 -1.52 20.94 -5.04
CA THR A 2 -2.25 21.25 -3.81
C THR A 2 -1.58 20.62 -2.60
N GLU A 3 -1.94 21.05 -1.40
CA GLU A 3 -1.42 20.45 -0.16
C GLU A 3 -1.80 18.97 -0.04
N ALA A 4 -3.02 18.59 -0.43
CA ALA A 4 -3.44 17.19 -0.45
C ALA A 4 -2.60 16.34 -1.42
N GLN A 5 -2.31 16.86 -2.62
CA GLN A 5 -1.42 16.18 -3.58
C GLN A 5 0.00 16.03 -3.02
N ARG A 6 0.51 17.04 -2.32
CA ARG A 6 1.83 16.97 -1.66
C ARG A 6 1.86 15.88 -0.59
N LYS A 7 0.86 15.85 0.28
CA LYS A 7 0.73 14.84 1.35
C LYS A 7 0.69 13.42 0.77
N LEU A 8 -0.09 13.21 -0.29
CA LEU A 8 -0.15 11.93 -0.98
C LEU A 8 1.24 11.48 -1.44
N LEU A 9 1.98 12.34 -2.14
CA LEU A 9 3.33 12.00 -2.63
C LEU A 9 4.34 11.77 -1.50
N ILE A 10 4.22 12.49 -0.38
CA ILE A 10 5.06 12.27 0.81
C ILE A 10 4.76 10.89 1.41
N GLU A 11 3.48 10.54 1.58
CA GLU A 11 3.09 9.23 2.12
C GLU A 11 3.57 8.08 1.20
N LEU A 12 3.46 8.22 -0.12
CA LEU A 12 3.99 7.23 -1.05
C LEU A 12 5.51 7.03 -0.90
N LYS A 13 6.26 8.11 -0.66
CA LYS A 13 7.69 8.02 -0.36
C LYS A 13 7.95 7.28 0.95
N VAL A 14 7.20 7.62 2.01
CA VAL A 14 7.31 6.96 3.32
C VAL A 14 7.00 5.47 3.21
N ILE A 15 5.97 5.09 2.44
CA ILE A 15 5.62 3.70 2.15
C ILE A 15 6.79 2.97 1.51
N GLN A 16 7.42 3.53 0.48
CA GLN A 16 8.57 2.91 -0.18
C GLN A 16 9.74 2.71 0.79
N GLU A 17 10.08 3.74 1.58
CA GLU A 17 11.17 3.66 2.55
C GLU A 17 10.90 2.60 3.62
N GLN A 18 9.66 2.51 4.11
CA GLN A 18 9.22 1.53 5.10
C GLN A 18 9.28 0.10 4.55
N ALA A 19 8.75 -0.15 3.34
CA ALA A 19 8.75 -1.48 2.73
C ALA A 19 10.18 -1.99 2.48
N VAL A 20 11.10 -1.12 2.05
CA VAL A 20 12.52 -1.48 1.88
C VAL A 20 13.17 -1.79 3.22
N ALA A 21 12.94 -0.97 4.25
CA ALA A 21 13.51 -1.18 5.58
C ALA A 21 13.05 -2.49 6.24
N MET A 22 11.80 -2.89 6.02
CA MET A 22 11.23 -4.15 6.54
C MET A 22 11.91 -5.41 5.95
N ASN A 23 12.55 -5.28 4.79
CA ASN A 23 13.06 -6.43 4.01
C ASN A 23 14.57 -6.41 3.76
N SER A 24 15.28 -5.34 4.12
CA SER A 24 16.72 -5.18 3.86
C SER A 24 17.58 -6.18 4.63
N GLU A 25 17.17 -6.57 5.84
CA GLU A 25 17.96 -7.41 6.75
C GLU A 25 17.53 -8.87 6.81
N GLN A 26 16.74 -9.38 5.86
CA GLN A 26 16.25 -10.76 5.89
C GLN A 26 17.35 -11.73 5.35
N PRO A 27 18.07 -12.49 6.21
CA PRO A 27 19.28 -13.20 5.80
C PRO A 27 18.99 -14.52 5.06
N ASN A 28 17.78 -15.06 5.22
CA ASN A 28 17.41 -16.40 4.75
C ASN A 28 16.59 -16.40 3.45
N LEU A 29 16.29 -15.23 2.89
CA LEU A 29 15.52 -15.12 1.65
C LEU A 29 16.44 -14.90 0.44
N SER A 30 16.09 -15.55 -0.65
CA SER A 30 16.65 -15.24 -1.96
C SER A 30 16.31 -13.81 -2.37
N GLU A 31 17.08 -13.24 -3.31
CA GLU A 31 16.80 -11.93 -3.87
C GLU A 31 15.39 -11.83 -4.45
N LYS A 32 14.92 -12.89 -5.12
CA LYS A 32 13.56 -12.94 -5.67
C LYS A 32 12.51 -12.85 -4.56
N GLU A 33 12.64 -13.61 -3.48
CA GLU A 33 11.70 -13.59 -2.36
C GLU A 33 11.67 -12.22 -1.68
N LYS A 34 12.83 -11.57 -1.49
CA LYS A 34 12.92 -10.20 -0.98
C LYS A 34 12.16 -9.21 -1.87
N LEU A 35 12.30 -9.31 -3.19
CA LEU A 35 11.58 -8.46 -4.13
C LEU A 35 10.07 -8.68 -4.06
N PHE A 36 9.63 -9.94 -3.91
CA PHE A 36 8.21 -10.24 -3.68
C PHE A 36 7.71 -9.62 -2.37
N ASN A 37 8.45 -9.76 -1.26
CA ASN A 37 8.05 -9.19 0.03
C ASN A 37 8.02 -7.66 0.00
N VAL A 38 9.05 -6.99 -0.54
CA VAL A 38 9.05 -5.53 -0.69
C VAL A 38 7.86 -5.07 -1.53
N SER A 39 7.55 -5.78 -2.62
CA SER A 39 6.40 -5.43 -3.46
C SER A 39 5.07 -5.65 -2.75
N TYR A 40 4.95 -6.73 -1.98
CA TYR A 40 3.78 -7.06 -1.18
C TYR A 40 3.54 -5.99 -0.12
N ASP A 41 4.57 -5.66 0.68
CA ASP A 41 4.47 -4.66 1.73
C ASP A 41 4.17 -3.27 1.15
N THR A 42 4.77 -2.92 0.01
CA THR A 42 4.46 -1.66 -0.68
C THR A 42 2.96 -1.59 -1.04
N LEU A 43 2.41 -2.65 -1.63
CA LEU A 43 1.01 -2.70 -2.02
C LEU A 43 0.08 -2.69 -0.80
N TYR A 44 0.39 -3.46 0.23
CA TYR A 44 -0.35 -3.49 1.49
C TYR A 44 -0.43 -2.10 2.14
N LEU A 45 0.71 -1.41 2.26
CA LEU A 45 0.78 -0.08 2.87
C LEU A 45 0.10 1.00 2.00
N VAL A 46 0.06 0.82 0.67
CA VAL A 46 -0.76 1.66 -0.23
C VAL A 46 -2.25 1.41 0.00
N MET A 47 -2.67 0.16 0.22
CA MET A 47 -4.08 -0.11 0.57
C MET A 47 -4.46 0.52 1.90
N GLU A 48 -3.59 0.49 2.92
CA GLU A 48 -3.82 1.22 4.18
C GLU A 48 -4.01 2.73 3.96
N LEU A 49 -3.21 3.32 3.07
CA LEU A 49 -3.37 4.73 2.67
C LEU A 49 -4.74 4.97 2.04
N LEU A 50 -5.18 4.09 1.13
CA LEU A 50 -6.47 4.20 0.45
C LEU A 50 -7.65 3.95 1.40
N ASP A 51 -7.48 3.11 2.41
CA ASP A 51 -8.47 2.87 3.46
C ASP A 51 -8.52 3.98 4.51
N GLY A 52 -7.60 4.94 4.43
CA GLY A 52 -7.59 6.14 5.28
C GLY A 52 -6.74 6.05 6.54
N TYR A 53 -5.88 5.04 6.67
CA TYR A 53 -5.03 4.82 7.84
C TYR A 53 -3.74 5.68 7.86
N ARG A 54 -3.43 6.39 6.76
CA ARG A 54 -2.15 7.13 6.59
C ARG A 54 -2.32 8.64 6.36
N HIS A 55 -2.91 9.34 7.33
CA HIS A 55 -3.07 10.82 7.35
C HIS A 55 -3.89 11.45 6.22
N LEU A 56 -4.50 10.65 5.37
CA LEU A 56 -5.39 11.05 4.29
C LEU A 56 -6.67 10.24 4.40
N ASN A 57 -7.82 10.87 4.21
CA ASN A 57 -9.09 10.20 4.04
C ASN A 57 -9.44 10.26 2.56
N ILE A 58 -9.47 9.11 1.88
CA ILE A 58 -9.56 9.01 0.43
C ILE A 58 -10.84 8.26 0.09
N ASP A 59 -11.63 8.79 -0.84
CA ASP A 59 -12.70 8.03 -1.50
C ASP A 59 -12.18 7.52 -2.84
N LEU A 60 -12.07 6.20 -3.01
CA LEU A 60 -11.60 5.61 -4.26
C LEU A 60 -12.79 5.28 -5.17
N LEU A 61 -13.19 6.26 -5.98
CA LEU A 61 -14.31 6.12 -6.92
C LEU A 61 -13.85 5.56 -8.27
N ASP A 62 -14.39 4.40 -8.66
CA ASP A 62 -14.39 3.99 -10.05
C ASP A 62 -15.39 4.85 -10.84
N LYS A 63 -14.92 5.46 -11.93
CA LYS A 63 -15.71 6.42 -12.69
C LYS A 63 -16.68 5.75 -13.67
N ASP A 64 -16.39 4.51 -14.06
CA ASP A 64 -17.21 3.78 -15.02
C ASP A 64 -18.43 3.15 -14.32
N SER A 65 -18.21 2.46 -13.20
CA SER A 65 -19.30 1.88 -12.39
C SER A 65 -19.94 2.86 -11.40
N HIS A 66 -19.28 3.98 -11.10
CA HIS A 66 -19.63 4.89 -10.00
C HIS A 66 -19.60 4.22 -8.61
N GLU A 67 -18.83 3.14 -8.44
CA GLU A 67 -18.67 2.45 -7.17
C GLU A 67 -17.44 2.97 -6.41
N PHE A 68 -17.61 3.13 -5.09
CA PHE A 68 -16.49 3.41 -4.18
C PHE A 68 -15.82 2.08 -3.79
N LEU A 69 -14.59 1.88 -4.23
CA LEU A 69 -13.85 0.61 -4.11
C LEU A 69 -13.40 0.33 -2.67
N ASN A 70 -13.30 1.35 -1.82
CA ASN A 70 -12.90 1.25 -0.42
C ASN A 70 -14.09 1.45 0.55
N ASN A 71 -15.32 1.33 0.08
CA ASN A 71 -16.51 1.49 0.92
C ASN A 71 -16.88 0.19 1.63
N LYS A 72 -16.95 0.21 2.97
CA LYS A 72 -17.31 -0.95 3.83
C LYS A 72 -16.39 -2.16 3.66
N ILE A 73 -15.18 -1.95 3.17
CA ILE A 73 -14.15 -2.96 3.01
C ILE A 73 -12.82 -2.39 3.49
N GLN A 74 -11.91 -3.26 3.92
CA GLN A 74 -10.53 -2.91 4.25
C GLN A 74 -9.66 -3.50 3.15
N LEU A 75 -9.27 -2.68 2.17
CA LEU A 75 -8.45 -3.12 1.04
C LEU A 75 -7.13 -3.75 1.49
N HIS A 76 -6.55 -3.30 2.61
CA HIS A 76 -5.32 -3.89 3.17
C HIS A 76 -5.53 -5.32 3.68
N ASP A 77 -6.70 -5.64 4.22
CA ASP A 77 -7.04 -7.01 4.60
C ASP A 77 -7.27 -7.87 3.36
N GLU A 78 -7.99 -7.36 2.36
CA GLU A 78 -8.26 -8.11 1.13
C GLU A 78 -7.00 -8.42 0.33
N ILE A 79 -6.07 -7.47 0.23
CA ILE A 79 -4.82 -7.70 -0.49
C ILE A 79 -3.92 -8.73 0.23
N SER A 80 -4.00 -8.80 1.57
CA SER A 80 -3.30 -9.83 2.35
C SER A 80 -3.84 -11.24 2.09
N ASN A 81 -5.14 -11.36 1.79
CA ASN A 81 -5.78 -12.62 1.41
C ASN A 81 -5.51 -12.98 -0.06
N PHE A 82 -5.35 -11.99 -0.93
CA PHE A 82 -5.22 -12.17 -2.37
C PHE A 82 -3.78 -12.44 -2.83
N LEU A 83 -2.81 -11.71 -2.26
CA LEU A 83 -1.39 -11.85 -2.59
C LEU A 83 -0.69 -12.79 -1.63
N LYS A 84 0.42 -13.38 -2.07
CA LYS A 84 1.30 -14.19 -1.24
C LYS A 84 2.62 -13.45 -0.99
N SER A 85 3.06 -13.44 0.26
CA SER A 85 4.43 -13.12 0.66
C SER A 85 5.21 -14.42 0.98
N TYR A 86 6.53 -14.31 1.11
CA TYR A 86 7.47 -15.43 1.31
C TYR A 86 8.22 -15.33 2.63
#